data_AF-A0A293MJ66-F1
#
_entry.id   AF-A0A293MJ66-F1
#
_cell.length_a   1.000
_cell.length_b   1.000
_cell.length_c   1.000
_cell.angle_alpha   90.00
_cell.angle_beta   90.00
_cell.angle_gamma   90.00
#
_symmetry.space_group_name_H-M   'P 1'
#
loop_
_entity.id
_entity.type
_entity.pdbx_description
1 polymer ?
#
loop_
_entity_poly.entity_id
_entity_poly.type
_entity_poly.pdbx_seq_one_letter_code
_entity_poly.pdbx_strand_id
1 'polypeptide(L)' 'MFSGKTTELMRRMKRYQLANHKCLVIKYARDCRYDNENICTHDRQAMPAVKCTTLKNASFSMDEVSVFGID' A
#
# COMPACT_ATOMS: atom_id res chain seq x y z
N MET A 1 -14.42 -5.55 8.24
CA MET A 1 -13.14 -6.29 8.06
C MET A 1 -13.43 -7.60 7.32
N PHE A 2 -12.42 -8.42 6.97
CA PHE A 2 -12.58 -9.77 6.36
C PHE A 2 -13.19 -9.89 4.94
N SER A 3 -13.47 -8.78 4.26
CA SER A 3 -13.94 -8.79 2.86
C SER A 3 -12.82 -8.79 1.80
N GLY A 4 -11.57 -9.11 2.18
CA GLY A 4 -10.46 -9.20 1.22
C GLY A 4 -9.98 -7.88 0.60
N LYS A 5 -10.29 -6.71 1.19
CA LYS A 5 -9.92 -5.38 0.64
C LYS A 5 -8.42 -5.24 0.33
N THR A 6 -7.59 -5.49 1.33
CA THR A 6 -6.13 -5.39 1.19
C THR A 6 -5.59 -6.43 0.19
N THR A 7 -6.22 -7.61 0.11
CA THR A 7 -5.91 -8.63 -0.90
C THR A 7 -6.16 -8.12 -2.32
N GLU A 8 -7.32 -7.50 -2.57
CA GLU A 8 -7.65 -6.92 -3.87
C GLU A 8 -6.77 -5.71 -4.21
N LEU A 9 -6.45 -4.86 -3.23
CA LEU A 9 -5.52 -3.75 -3.40
C LEU A 9 -4.15 -4.27 -3.85
N MET A 10 -3.56 -5.21 -3.11
CA MET A 10 -2.28 -5.82 -3.47
C MET A 10 -2.32 -6.47 -4.85
N ARG A 11 -3.42 -7.14 -5.20
CA ARG A 11 -3.59 -7.76 -6.53
C ARG A 11 -3.56 -6.72 -7.64
N ARG A 12 -4.21 -5.56 -7.45
CA ARG A 12 -4.17 -4.43 -8.41
C ARG A 12 -2.76 -3.85 -8.51
N MET A 13 -2.10 -3.61 -7.39
CA MET A 13 -0.74 -3.07 -7.36
C MET A 13 0.25 -3.98 -8.08
N LYS A 14 0.20 -5.30 -7.82
CA LYS A 14 1.04 -6.29 -8.52
C LYS A 14 0.84 -6.25 -10.04
N ARG A 15 -0.40 -6.07 -10.53
CA ARG A 15 -0.66 -5.97 -11.98
C ARG A 15 0.01 -4.75 -12.62
N TYR A 16 -0.01 -3.59 -11.94
CA TYR A 16 0.67 -2.40 -12.44
C TYR A 16 2.20 -2.54 -12.39
N GLN A 17 2.74 -3.11 -11.31
CA GLN A 17 4.17 -3.42 -11.22
C GLN A 17 4.65 -4.34 -12.35
N LEU A 18 3.87 -5.39 -12.68
CA LEU A 18 4.15 -6.28 -13.82
C LEU A 18 4.13 -5.56 -15.17
N ALA A 19 3.35 -4.48 -15.29
CA ALA A 19 3.31 -3.61 -16.45
C ALA A 19 4.36 -2.47 -16.40
N ASN A 20 5.39 -2.60 -15.55
CA ASN A 20 6.50 -1.65 -15.37
C ASN A 20 6.07 -0.25 -14.88
N HIS A 21 4.89 -0.13 -14.27
CA HIS A 21 4.50 1.09 -13.58
C HIS A 21 5.21 1.20 -12.24
N LYS A 22 5.82 2.36 -11.97
CA LYS A 22 6.30 2.69 -10.63
C LYS A 22 5.09 2.87 -9.71
N CYS A 23 5.00 2.03 -8.69
CA CYS A 23 3.86 1.91 -7.78
C CYS A 23 4.27 2.19 -6.35
N LEU A 24 3.45 2.92 -5.59
CA LEU A 24 3.66 3.18 -4.17
C LEU A 24 2.37 2.88 -3.39
N VAL A 25 2.51 2.13 -2.30
CA VAL A 25 1.40 1.89 -1.37
C VAL A 25 1.55 2.80 -0.16
N ILE A 26 0.44 3.36 0.29
CA ILE A 26 0.33 4.19 1.47
C ILE A 26 -0.53 3.44 2.48
N LYS A 27 -0.08 3.40 3.74
CA LYS A 27 -0.86 2.87 4.86
C LYS A 27 -1.10 3.94 5.92
N TYR A 28 -2.21 3.82 6.64
CA TYR A 28 -2.43 4.66 7.81
C TYR A 28 -1.38 4.39 8.90
N ALA A 29 -0.69 5.42 9.35
CA ALA A 29 0.43 5.30 10.28
C ALA A 29 0.08 4.70 11.65
N ARG A 30 -1.20 4.78 12.07
CA ARG A 30 -1.66 4.17 13.33
C ARG A 30 -2.24 2.78 13.15
N ASP A 31 -2.24 2.22 11.93
CA ASP A 31 -2.58 0.81 11.72
C ASP A 31 -1.34 -0.08 11.93
N CYS A 32 -1.18 -0.54 13.18
CA CYS A 32 -0.09 -1.42 13.62
C CYS A 32 -0.57 -2.83 13.99
N ARG A 33 -1.76 -3.25 13.52
CA ARG A 33 -2.39 -4.51 13.95
C ARG A 33 -1.66 -5.77 13.52
N TYR A 34 -0.96 -5.72 12.37
CA TYR A 34 -0.29 -6.87 11.77
C TYR A 34 1.18 -6.63 11.48
N ASP A 35 1.53 -5.42 11.04
CA ASP A 35 2.89 -5.02 10.73
C ASP A 35 2.98 -3.50 10.82
N ASN A 36 4.16 -2.96 11.13
CA ASN A 36 4.39 -1.53 11.21
C ASN A 36 4.67 -0.92 9.83
N GLU A 37 5.43 -1.59 8.97
CA GLU A 37 5.90 -1.08 7.67
C GLU A 37 5.06 -1.58 6.49
N ASN A 38 4.38 -2.72 6.63
CA ASN A 38 3.67 -3.36 5.53
C ASN A 38 2.14 -3.23 5.66
N ILE A 39 1.46 -3.31 4.51
CA ILE A 39 0.05 -3.73 4.46
C ILE A 39 0.00 -5.26 4.43
N CYS A 40 -0.90 -5.85 5.22
CA CYS A 40 -0.96 -7.30 5.40
C CYS A 40 -2.37 -7.84 5.12
N THR A 41 -2.45 -8.96 4.39
CA THR A 41 -3.70 -9.73 4.29
C THR A 41 -3.83 -10.74 5.42
N HIS A 42 -5.05 -11.24 5.64
CA HIS A 42 -5.29 -12.37 6.54
C HIS A 42 -4.58 -13.65 6.07
N ASP A 43 -4.35 -13.79 4.76
CA ASP A 43 -3.66 -14.91 4.13
C ASP A 43 -2.12 -14.74 4.18
N ARG A 44 -1.61 -13.88 5.07
CA ARG A 44 -0.18 -13.66 5.33
C ARG A 44 0.62 -13.14 4.12
N GLN A 45 -0.04 -12.47 3.16
CA GLN A 45 0.70 -11.67 2.17
C GLN A 45 1.01 -10.30 2.77
N ALA A 46 2.20 -9.79 2.47
CA ALA A 46 2.66 -8.47 2.87
C ALA A 46 3.13 -7.68 1.63
N MET A 47 2.93 -6.37 1.66
CA MET A 47 3.48 -5.44 0.67
C MET A 47 4.00 -4.18 1.38
N PRO A 48 5.21 -3.69 1.05
CA PRO A 48 5.77 -2.48 1.64
C PRO A 48 4.87 -1.26 1.42
N ALA A 49 4.73 -0.42 2.43
CA ALA A 49 3.91 0.78 2.36
C ALA A 49 4.54 1.96 3.09
N VAL A 50 4.30 3.17 2.57
CA VAL A 50 4.65 4.42 3.25
C VAL A 50 3.57 4.75 4.26
N LYS A 51 3.98 4.95 5.51
CA LYS A 51 3.07 5.37 6.58
C LYS A 51 2.78 6.86 6.50
N CYS A 52 1.50 7.22 6.62
CA CYS A 52 1.11 8.61 6.85
C CYS A 52 -0.14 8.72 7.74
N THR A 53 -0.28 9.80 8.49
CA THR A 53 -1.53 10.13 9.19
C THR A 53 -2.44 11.00 8.34
N THR A 54 -1.85 11.79 7.45
CA THR A 54 -2.53 12.62 6.47
C THR A 54 -1.79 12.49 5.14
N LEU A 55 -2.53 12.41 4.03
CA LEU A 55 -1.94 12.31 2.69
C LEU A 55 -1.08 13.54 2.35
N LYS A 56 -1.41 14.71 2.91
CA LYS A 56 -0.64 15.95 2.74
C LYS A 56 0.79 15.85 3.28
N ASN A 57 1.02 15.02 4.30
CA ASN A 57 2.34 14.85 4.92
C ASN A 57 3.09 13.62 4.39
N ALA A 58 2.52 12.90 3.42
CA ALA A 58 3.16 11.71 2.90
C ALA A 58 4.40 12.13 2.08
N SER A 59 5.58 11.68 2.54
CA SER A 59 6.86 12.11 2.01
C SER A 59 7.32 11.13 0.92
N PHE A 60 7.03 11.45 -0.34
CA PHE A 60 7.50 10.70 -1.50
C PHE A 60 7.62 11.59 -2.74
N SER A 61 8.46 11.20 -3.69
CA SER A 61 8.60 11.87 -4.98
C SER A 61 7.38 11.58 -5.85
N MET A 62 6.52 12.57 -6.05
CA MET A 62 5.31 12.45 -6.89
C MET A 62 5.67 12.17 -8.35
N ASP A 63 6.75 12.77 -8.85
CA ASP A 63 7.17 12.68 -10.25
C ASP A 63 7.68 11.28 -10.64
N GLU A 64 7.98 10.45 -9.66
CA GLU A 64 8.47 9.09 -9.87
C GLU A 64 7.39 8.03 -9.75
N VAL A 65 6.17 8.35 -9.32
CA VAL A 65 5.15 7.32 -9.06
C VAL A 65 3.97 7.50 -10.00
N SER A 66 3.63 6.42 -10.69
CA SER A 66 2.51 6.40 -11.64
C SER A 66 1.21 5.82 -11.06
N VAL A 67 1.30 5.03 -9.98
CA VAL A 67 0.13 4.39 -9.36
C VAL A 67 0.26 4.42 -7.84
N PHE A 68 -0.78 4.93 -7.18
CA PHE A 68 -0.89 4.95 -5.73
C PHE A 68 -1.96 3.98 -5.25
N GLY A 69 -1.58 3.10 -4.31
CA GLY A 69 -2.51 2.29 -3.54
C GLY A 69 -2.64 2.85 -2.13
N ILE A 70 -3.87 2.98 -1.60
CA ILE A 70 -4.10 3.52 -0.25
C ILE A 70 -4.87 2.47 0.54
N ASP A 71 -4.30 2.01 1.65
CA ASP A 71 -4.88 1.08 2.62
C ASP A 71 -5.06 1.73 4.00
#